data_AF-A0A7L2AAE2-F1
#
_entry.id   AF-A0A7L2AAE2-F1
#
_cell.length_a   1.000
_cell.length_b   1.000
_cell.length_c   1.000
_cell.angle_alpha   90.00
_cell.angle_beta   90.00
_cell.angle_gamma   90.00
#
_symmetry.space_group_name_H-M   'P 1'
#
loop_
_entity.id
_entity.type
_entity.pdbx_description
1 polymer ?
#
loop_
_entity_poly.entity_id
_entity_poly.type
_entity_poly.pdbx_seq_one_letter_code
_entity_poly.pdbx_strand_id
1 'polypeptide(L)'
;SLPDVLSGHQQDVPWKLLSSWREPKVTSCFAQSVVLRGICQEKATRSPLHSCESPEEVLQHFLHTQFPGAFSTAHVLQQPCDTRPPFPQFFSPLLTPRGFLLDKPQGYSSAGVESIPVLAALQSSPGLLSLLSGLCRELRAPSVRRCSSFFTAGLEHGDFQEALEELK
;
A
#
# COMPACT_ATOMS: atom_id res chain seq x y z
N SER A 1 20.02 -3.17 -6.93
CA SER A 1 19.08 -2.78 -7.99
C SER A 1 17.66 -3.26 -7.65
N LEU A 2 16.60 -2.84 -8.37
CA LEU A 2 15.22 -3.31 -8.13
C LEU A 2 15.07 -4.84 -8.21
N PRO A 3 15.59 -5.53 -9.25
CA PRO A 3 15.60 -6.99 -9.30
C PRO A 3 16.21 -7.66 -8.06
N ASP A 4 17.36 -7.16 -7.59
CA ASP A 4 18.06 -7.78 -6.46
C ASP A 4 17.23 -7.66 -5.17
N VAL A 5 16.65 -6.49 -4.93
CA VAL A 5 15.78 -6.24 -3.76
C VAL A 5 14.58 -7.18 -3.79
N LEU A 6 13.85 -7.23 -4.91
CA LEU A 6 12.66 -8.09 -5.03
C LEU A 6 13.01 -9.59 -4.96
N SER A 7 14.16 -9.99 -5.50
CA SER A 7 14.62 -11.38 -5.44
C SER A 7 14.87 -11.88 -4.01
N GLY A 8 15.19 -10.98 -3.07
CA GLY A 8 15.33 -11.33 -1.65
C GLY A 8 13.99 -11.59 -0.94
N HIS A 9 12.86 -11.26 -1.58
CA HIS A 9 11.52 -11.28 -0.99
C HIS A 9 10.60 -12.37 -1.61
N GLN A 10 11.15 -13.53 -2.00
CA GLN A 10 10.43 -14.54 -2.80
C GLN A 10 9.13 -15.10 -2.18
N GLN A 11 8.95 -15.05 -0.86
CA GLN A 11 7.77 -15.62 -0.20
C GLN A 11 6.80 -14.59 0.35
N ASP A 12 7.22 -13.33 0.50
CA ASP A 12 6.44 -12.28 1.15
C ASP A 12 6.64 -10.94 0.45
N VAL A 13 5.59 -10.12 0.42
CA VAL A 13 5.73 -8.76 -0.08
C VAL A 13 6.51 -7.88 0.91
N PRO A 14 7.45 -7.03 0.45
CA PRO A 14 8.25 -6.18 1.34
C PRO A 14 7.48 -4.96 1.89
N TRP A 15 6.21 -4.82 1.55
CA TRP A 15 5.34 -3.73 1.99
C TRP A 15 4.20 -4.25 2.88
N LYS A 16 3.60 -3.34 3.64
CA LYS A 16 2.48 -3.62 4.54
C LYS A 16 1.26 -2.82 4.12
N LEU A 17 0.08 -3.38 4.37
CA LEU A 17 -1.18 -2.66 4.22
C LEU A 17 -1.24 -1.51 5.22
N LEU A 18 -1.74 -0.35 4.76
CA LEU A 18 -2.01 0.80 5.61
C LEU A 18 -3.34 0.68 6.37
N SER A 19 -4.22 -0.23 5.93
CA SER A 19 -5.45 -0.49 6.64
C SER A 19 -5.16 -1.18 7.99
N SER A 20 -5.96 -0.86 9.01
CA SER A 20 -5.89 -1.52 10.32
C SER A 20 -6.40 -2.97 10.28
N TRP A 21 -6.88 -3.43 9.13
CA TRP A 21 -7.40 -4.77 8.95
C TRP A 21 -6.26 -5.77 8.83
N ARG A 22 -6.18 -6.67 9.81
CA ARG A 22 -5.24 -7.80 9.80
C ARG A 22 -5.77 -8.85 8.82
N GLU A 23 -5.42 -8.72 7.54
CA GLU A 23 -5.67 -9.79 6.59
C GLU A 23 -4.67 -10.93 6.85
N PRO A 24 -5.12 -12.17 7.14
CA PRO A 24 -4.24 -13.26 7.57
C PRO A 24 -3.30 -13.73 6.46
N LYS A 25 -3.59 -13.40 5.19
CA LYS A 25 -2.70 -13.56 4.05
C LYS A 25 -2.93 -12.40 3.09
N VAL A 26 -1.89 -11.60 2.83
CA VAL A 26 -1.94 -10.51 1.84
C VAL A 26 -2.31 -11.03 0.44
N THR A 27 -2.14 -12.34 0.19
CA THR A 27 -2.30 -13.05 -1.09
C THR A 27 -3.75 -13.19 -1.61
N SER A 28 -4.75 -12.57 -0.99
CA SER A 28 -6.17 -12.72 -1.38
C SER A 28 -6.65 -11.70 -2.41
N CYS A 29 -5.84 -10.71 -2.79
CA CYS A 29 -6.29 -9.68 -3.72
C CYS A 29 -6.59 -10.28 -5.12
N PHE A 30 -7.61 -9.76 -5.79
CA PHE A 30 -7.99 -10.17 -7.15
C PHE A 30 -7.71 -9.09 -8.20
N ALA A 31 -7.46 -7.85 -7.76
CA ALA A 31 -7.01 -6.78 -8.64
C ALA A 31 -6.08 -5.83 -7.87
N GLN A 32 -5.06 -5.31 -8.53
CA GLN A 32 -4.17 -4.31 -7.95
C GLN A 32 -3.55 -3.37 -8.98
N SER A 33 -3.30 -2.14 -8.54
CA SER A 33 -2.51 -1.14 -9.25
C SER A 33 -1.36 -0.69 -8.36
N VAL A 34 -0.14 -0.92 -8.82
CA VAL A 34 1.09 -0.67 -8.06
C VAL A 34 1.94 0.37 -8.77
N VAL A 35 2.31 1.42 -8.05
CA VAL A 35 3.18 2.49 -8.53
C VAL A 35 4.42 2.52 -7.67
N LEU A 36 5.58 2.39 -8.29
CA LEU A 36 6.89 2.56 -7.67
C LEU A 36 7.54 3.83 -8.20
N ARG A 37 7.99 4.72 -7.32
CA ARG A 37 8.60 5.99 -7.70
C ARG A 37 9.99 6.14 -7.09
N GLY A 38 10.89 6.82 -7.78
CA GLY A 38 12.16 7.29 -7.22
C GLY A 38 13.27 6.26 -7.15
N ILE A 39 13.14 5.11 -7.83
CA ILE A 39 14.21 4.09 -7.86
C ILE A 39 15.15 4.38 -9.03
N CYS A 40 16.44 4.47 -8.70
CA CYS A 40 17.50 4.70 -9.69
C CYS A 40 17.71 3.42 -10.52
N GLN A 41 17.77 3.57 -11.85
CA GLN A 41 18.08 2.47 -12.76
C GLN A 41 19.57 2.13 -12.68
N GLU A 42 19.98 1.45 -11.62
CA GLU A 42 21.31 0.85 -11.56
C GLU A 42 21.30 -0.51 -12.25
N LYS A 43 22.27 -0.71 -13.16
CA LYS A 43 22.44 -1.98 -13.87
C LYS A 43 22.70 -3.08 -12.85
N ALA A 44 21.77 -4.02 -12.78
CA ALA A 44 21.81 -5.13 -11.85
C ALA A 44 22.84 -6.18 -12.28
N THR A 45 23.46 -6.86 -11.32
CA THR A 45 24.38 -7.98 -11.57
C THR A 45 23.79 -9.24 -10.94
N ARG A 46 23.24 -10.13 -11.78
CA ARG A 46 22.80 -11.52 -11.50
C ARG A 46 21.56 -11.76 -10.60
N SER A 47 20.38 -11.90 -11.23
CA SER A 47 19.08 -12.27 -10.67
C SER A 47 18.23 -12.95 -11.75
N PRO A 48 17.28 -13.84 -11.41
CA PRO A 48 16.36 -14.46 -12.38
C PRO A 48 15.40 -13.46 -13.05
N LEU A 49 15.19 -12.30 -12.43
CA LEU A 49 14.36 -11.20 -12.95
C LEU A 49 15.10 -10.37 -14.02
N HIS A 50 16.32 -10.74 -14.39
CA HIS A 50 17.12 -10.04 -15.41
C HIS A 50 16.73 -10.32 -16.85
N SER A 51 15.80 -11.25 -17.09
CA SER A 51 15.22 -11.44 -18.42
C SER A 51 14.25 -10.31 -18.81
N CYS A 52 13.83 -9.47 -17.86
CA CYS A 52 12.97 -8.32 -18.10
C CYS A 52 13.77 -7.13 -18.66
N GLU A 53 13.22 -6.47 -19.67
CA GLU A 53 13.86 -5.35 -20.36
C GLU A 53 13.60 -4.00 -19.65
N SER A 54 12.55 -3.94 -18.81
CA SER A 54 12.14 -2.73 -18.09
C SER A 54 11.92 -2.96 -16.58
N PRO A 55 12.11 -1.94 -15.72
CA PRO A 55 11.80 -2.05 -14.29
C PRO A 55 10.31 -2.29 -14.03
N GLU A 56 9.44 -1.83 -14.93
CA GLU A 56 8.01 -2.15 -14.95
C GLU A 56 7.76 -3.64 -15.11
N GLU A 57 8.42 -4.30 -16.08
CA GLU A 57 8.32 -5.75 -16.26
C GLU A 57 8.84 -6.52 -15.05
N VAL A 58 9.94 -6.08 -14.44
CA VAL A 58 10.48 -6.69 -13.22
C VAL A 58 9.43 -6.64 -12.10
N LEU A 59 8.82 -5.47 -11.88
CA LEU A 59 7.79 -5.30 -10.86
C LEU A 59 6.53 -6.10 -11.21
N GLN A 60 6.11 -6.09 -12.47
CA GLN A 60 4.96 -6.85 -12.96
C GLN A 60 5.15 -8.36 -12.76
N HIS A 61 6.33 -8.88 -13.08
CA HIS A 61 6.67 -10.29 -12.91
C HIS A 61 6.63 -10.67 -11.42
N PHE A 62 7.24 -9.87 -10.56
CA PHE A 62 7.19 -10.07 -9.11
C PHE A 62 5.74 -10.11 -8.60
N LEU A 63 4.89 -9.16 -9.00
CA LEU A 63 3.48 -9.14 -8.61
C LEU A 63 2.73 -10.38 -9.10
N HIS A 64 3.01 -10.87 -10.30
CA HIS A 64 2.39 -12.08 -10.82
C HIS A 64 2.83 -13.33 -10.04
N THR A 65 4.09 -13.41 -9.61
CA THR A 65 4.56 -14.50 -8.73
C THR A 65 3.87 -14.47 -7.38
N GLN A 66 3.73 -13.29 -6.77
CA GLN A 66 3.11 -13.14 -5.45
C GLN A 66 1.57 -13.27 -5.50
N PHE A 67 0.94 -12.89 -6.61
CA PHE A 67 -0.51 -12.83 -6.78
C PHE A 67 -0.94 -13.41 -8.15
N PRO A 68 -0.78 -14.73 -8.36
CA PRO A 68 -0.96 -15.36 -9.68
C PRO A 68 -2.39 -15.24 -10.24
N GLY A 69 -3.39 -15.12 -9.37
CA GLY A 69 -4.80 -14.94 -9.77
C GLY A 69 -5.26 -13.48 -9.87
N ALA A 70 -4.39 -12.50 -9.59
CA ALA A 70 -4.79 -11.10 -9.53
C ALA A 70 -4.51 -10.36 -10.84
N PHE A 71 -5.47 -9.55 -11.28
CA PHE A 71 -5.24 -8.55 -12.32
C PHE A 71 -4.32 -7.45 -11.77
N SER A 72 -3.05 -7.49 -12.14
CA SER A 72 -2.03 -6.58 -11.62
C SER A 72 -1.56 -5.63 -12.71
N THR A 73 -1.48 -4.34 -12.41
CA THR A 73 -0.76 -3.36 -13.24
C THR A 73 0.38 -2.73 -12.43
N ALA A 74 1.53 -2.57 -13.05
CA ALA A 74 2.74 -2.01 -12.47
C ALA A 74 3.21 -0.79 -13.26
N HIS A 75 3.53 0.29 -12.56
CA HIS A 75 4.14 1.49 -13.14
C HIS A 75 5.35 1.93 -12.32
N VAL A 76 6.46 2.21 -13.01
CA VAL A 76 7.68 2.71 -12.38
C VAL A 76 7.95 4.13 -12.88
N LEU A 77 8.16 5.06 -11.95
CA LEU A 77 8.47 6.47 -12.24
C LEU A 77 9.85 6.81 -11.69
N GLN A 78 10.68 7.43 -12.51
CA GLN A 78 12.02 7.84 -12.06
C GLN A 78 11.97 8.96 -11.01
N GLN A 79 10.97 9.84 -11.08
CA GLN A 79 10.85 10.98 -10.17
C GLN A 79 10.47 10.52 -8.76
N PRO A 80 11.31 10.77 -7.73
CA PRO A 80 11.00 10.46 -6.34
C PRO A 80 9.98 11.44 -5.75
N CYS A 81 9.50 11.16 -4.54
CA CYS A 81 8.70 12.10 -3.78
C CYS A 81 9.61 13.13 -3.10
N ASP A 82 9.32 14.42 -3.29
CA ASP A 82 10.04 15.53 -2.68
C ASP A 82 9.69 15.65 -1.19
N THR A 83 10.71 15.73 -0.35
CA THR A 83 10.56 15.87 1.10
C THR A 83 11.29 17.11 1.63
N ARG A 84 11.65 18.05 0.75
CA ARG A 84 12.12 19.37 1.16
C ARG A 84 11.02 20.13 1.92
N PRO A 85 11.36 21.21 2.64
CA PRO A 85 10.36 22.05 3.30
C PRO A 85 9.21 22.43 2.35
N PRO A 86 7.94 22.34 2.79
CA PRO A 86 7.48 22.26 4.19
C PRO A 86 7.30 20.84 4.76
N PHE A 87 7.77 19.79 4.07
CA PHE A 87 7.60 18.43 4.58
C PHE A 87 8.34 18.22 5.92
N PRO A 88 7.71 17.62 6.95
CA PRO A 88 8.35 17.42 8.25
C PRO A 88 9.57 16.48 8.18
N GLN A 89 10.68 16.90 8.79
CA GLN A 89 11.96 16.17 8.78
C GLN A 89 12.07 15.19 9.96
N PHE A 90 11.11 14.29 10.13
CA PHE A 90 11.12 13.25 11.19
C PHE A 90 11.84 11.95 10.78
N PHE A 91 12.65 12.01 9.72
CA PHE A 91 13.29 10.85 9.12
C PHE A 91 14.39 10.25 10.01
N SER A 92 14.56 8.93 9.91
CA SER A 92 15.64 8.21 10.61
C SER A 92 17.03 8.70 10.13
N PRO A 93 18.03 8.81 11.02
CA PRO A 93 19.42 9.13 10.64
C PRO A 93 20.10 8.01 9.83
N LEU A 94 19.42 6.87 9.65
CA LEU A 94 19.85 5.77 8.78
C LEU A 94 19.42 5.98 7.31
N LEU A 95 18.85 7.14 6.97
CA LEU A 95 18.46 7.45 5.60
C LEU A 95 19.47 8.39 4.94
N THR A 96 19.79 8.10 3.69
CA THR A 96 20.48 9.04 2.80
C THR A 96 19.58 10.25 2.49
N PRO A 97 20.12 11.37 1.97
CA PRO A 97 19.30 12.48 1.47
C PRO A 97 18.28 12.09 0.38
N ARG A 98 18.48 10.94 -0.27
CA ARG A 98 17.56 10.36 -1.28
C ARG A 98 16.63 9.27 -0.71
N GLY A 99 16.60 9.09 0.60
CA GLY A 99 15.64 8.19 1.26
C GLY A 99 15.99 6.70 1.21
N PHE A 100 17.22 6.33 0.85
CA PHE A 100 17.70 4.95 0.92
C PHE A 100 18.30 4.63 2.29
N LEU A 101 18.07 3.41 2.77
CA LEU A 101 18.59 2.90 4.04
C LEU A 101 20.10 2.67 4.00
N LEU A 102 20.76 2.96 5.12
CA LEU A 102 22.17 2.73 5.37
C LEU A 102 22.34 1.74 6.53
N ASP A 103 23.38 0.91 6.47
CA ASP A 103 23.71 -0.03 7.54
C ASP A 103 24.14 0.66 8.84
N LYS A 104 24.70 1.87 8.72
CA LYS A 104 25.20 2.68 9.84
C LYS A 104 24.78 4.13 9.65
N PRO A 105 24.48 4.86 10.73
CA PRO A 105 24.11 6.26 10.63
C PRO A 105 25.28 7.06 10.06
N GLN A 106 25.00 7.91 9.08
CA GLN A 106 25.93 8.96 8.70
C GLN A 106 26.03 9.92 9.90
N GLY A 107 27.25 10.22 10.34
CA GLY A 107 27.45 11.19 11.44
C GLY A 107 26.69 12.49 11.15
N TYR A 108 26.31 13.24 12.19
CA TYR A 108 25.41 14.40 12.16
C TYR A 108 25.46 15.22 10.85
N SER A 109 24.68 14.80 9.86
CA SER A 109 24.49 15.52 8.60
C SER A 109 23.37 16.51 8.83
N SER A 110 23.65 17.80 8.66
CA SER A 110 22.63 18.85 8.72
C SER A 110 21.67 18.79 7.52
N ALA A 111 22.02 18.07 6.45
CA ALA A 111 21.17 17.90 5.29
C ALA A 111 20.11 16.83 5.62
N GLY A 112 18.86 17.27 5.75
CA GLY A 112 17.71 16.39 5.92
C GLY A 112 17.46 15.51 4.69
N VAL A 113 16.42 14.69 4.76
CA VAL A 113 16.01 13.87 3.61
C VAL A 113 15.30 14.79 2.62
N GLU A 114 15.88 14.93 1.42
CA GLU A 114 15.38 15.80 0.35
C GLU A 114 14.37 15.10 -0.55
N SER A 115 14.49 13.78 -0.69
CA SER A 115 13.54 12.98 -1.45
C SER A 115 13.50 11.54 -0.97
N ILE A 116 12.41 10.83 -1.28
CA ILE A 116 12.24 9.42 -0.93
C ILE A 116 11.68 8.62 -2.11
N PRO A 117 12.13 7.37 -2.31
CA PRO A 117 11.41 6.41 -3.14
C PRO A 117 10.13 5.97 -2.42
N VAL A 118 9.04 5.80 -3.18
CA VAL A 118 7.75 5.41 -2.61
C VAL A 118 7.13 4.32 -3.47
N LEU A 119 6.66 3.27 -2.81
CA LEU A 119 5.77 2.28 -3.40
C LEU A 119 4.36 2.50 -2.84
N ALA A 120 3.39 2.62 -3.73
CA ALA A 120 1.99 2.68 -3.40
C ALA A 120 1.26 1.57 -4.14
N ALA A 121 0.36 0.87 -3.46
CA ALA A 121 -0.48 -0.15 -4.04
C ALA A 121 -1.93 0.12 -3.66
N LEU A 122 -2.81 0.14 -4.66
CA LEU A 122 -4.24 0.06 -4.47
C LEU A 122 -4.67 -1.37 -4.80
N GLN A 123 -5.26 -2.07 -3.84
CA GLN A 123 -5.63 -3.48 -3.96
C GLN A 123 -7.11 -3.67 -3.68
N SER A 124 -7.75 -4.49 -4.51
CA SER A 124 -9.10 -4.99 -4.27
C SER A 124 -9.00 -6.40 -3.70
N SER A 125 -9.51 -6.59 -2.48
CA SER A 125 -9.48 -7.88 -1.79
C SER A 125 -10.84 -8.23 -1.14
N PRO A 126 -11.11 -9.52 -0.91
CA PRO A 126 -12.28 -9.97 -0.16
C PRO A 126 -12.31 -9.49 1.30
N GLY A 127 -11.18 -9.02 1.85
CA GLY A 127 -11.12 -8.47 3.20
C GLY A 127 -12.12 -7.33 3.45
N LEU A 128 -12.45 -6.55 2.41
CA LEU A 128 -13.48 -5.50 2.50
C LEU A 128 -14.85 -6.06 2.92
N LEU A 129 -15.23 -7.25 2.45
CA LEU A 129 -16.51 -7.87 2.80
C LEU A 129 -16.61 -8.14 4.32
N SER A 130 -15.52 -8.57 4.94
CA SER A 130 -15.47 -8.81 6.38
C SER A 130 -15.61 -7.50 7.17
N LEU A 131 -14.99 -6.42 6.69
CA LEU A 131 -15.13 -5.09 7.27
C LEU A 131 -16.56 -4.56 7.16
N LEU A 132 -17.16 -4.64 5.98
CA LEU A 132 -18.54 -4.23 5.73
C LEU A 132 -19.53 -5.05 6.56
N SER A 133 -19.35 -6.37 6.63
CA SER A 133 -20.16 -7.25 7.46
C SER A 133 -20.07 -6.88 8.95
N GLY A 134 -18.85 -6.59 9.42
CA GLY A 134 -18.62 -6.10 10.78
C GLY A 134 -19.33 -4.78 11.05
N LEU A 135 -19.21 -3.82 10.14
CA LEU A 135 -19.91 -2.54 10.20
C LEU A 135 -21.44 -2.72 10.25
N CYS A 136 -22.00 -3.52 9.34
CA CYS A 136 -23.43 -3.81 9.30
C CYS A 136 -23.92 -4.45 10.61
N ARG A 137 -23.13 -5.34 11.22
CA ARG A 137 -23.45 -5.92 12.53
C ARG A 137 -23.49 -4.87 13.64
N GLU A 138 -22.50 -3.99 13.70
CA GLU A 138 -22.43 -2.90 14.69
C GLU A 138 -23.56 -1.88 14.54
N LEU A 139 -24.00 -1.62 13.31
CA LEU A 139 -25.09 -0.71 13.00
C LEU A 139 -26.47 -1.32 13.25
N ARG A 140 -26.63 -2.64 13.06
CA ARG A 140 -27.86 -3.37 13.43
C ARG A 140 -27.99 -3.60 14.93
N ALA A 141 -26.90 -3.64 15.68
CA ALA A 141 -26.96 -3.70 17.13
C ALA A 141 -27.79 -2.50 17.65
N PRO A 142 -28.60 -2.66 18.71
CA PRO A 142 -29.51 -1.63 19.19
C PRO A 142 -28.76 -0.46 19.84
N SER A 143 -28.04 0.31 19.02
CA SER A 143 -27.44 1.59 19.38
C SER A 143 -28.31 2.71 18.85
N VAL A 144 -29.61 2.65 19.17
CA VAL A 144 -30.62 3.70 18.91
C VAL A 144 -30.10 5.07 19.35
N ARG A 145 -29.24 5.12 20.38
CA ARG A 145 -28.59 6.36 20.86
C ARG A 145 -27.64 6.99 19.84
N ARG A 146 -26.88 6.20 19.05
CA ARG A 146 -25.94 6.71 18.04
C ARG A 146 -26.67 7.27 16.81
N CYS A 147 -27.82 6.70 16.46
CA CYS A 147 -28.54 7.09 15.25
C CYS A 147 -29.75 8.02 15.49
N SER A 148 -30.10 8.30 16.76
CA SER A 148 -31.26 9.13 17.14
C SER A 148 -31.29 10.51 16.48
N SER A 149 -30.13 11.16 16.34
CA SER A 149 -30.01 12.46 15.68
C SER A 149 -30.35 12.40 14.19
N PHE A 150 -30.01 11.30 13.50
CA PHE A 150 -30.32 11.14 12.09
C PHE A 150 -31.83 10.96 11.86
N PHE A 151 -32.49 10.15 12.71
CA PHE A 151 -33.95 9.98 12.64
C PHE A 151 -34.69 11.29 12.98
N THR A 152 -34.16 12.09 13.92
CA THR A 152 -34.72 13.41 14.24
C THR A 152 -34.50 14.42 13.12
N ALA A 153 -33.45 14.26 12.32
CA ALA A 153 -33.15 15.07 11.14
C ALA A 153 -33.95 14.65 9.88
N GLY A 154 -34.83 13.64 9.98
CA GLY A 154 -35.71 13.21 8.88
C GLY A 154 -35.25 11.97 8.12
N LEU A 155 -34.22 11.26 8.57
CA LEU A 155 -33.92 9.92 8.03
C LEU A 155 -35.05 8.96 8.42
N GLU A 156 -35.60 8.23 7.47
CA GLU A 156 -36.60 7.20 7.77
C GLU A 156 -35.93 5.89 8.21
N HIS A 157 -36.60 5.15 9.11
CA HIS A 157 -36.08 3.88 9.57
C HIS A 157 -36.00 2.83 8.45
N GLY A 158 -36.96 2.88 7.51
CA GLY A 158 -37.00 2.01 6.33
C GLY A 158 -35.76 2.20 5.46
N ASP A 159 -35.50 3.43 5.04
CA ASP A 159 -34.34 3.80 4.21
C ASP A 159 -33.01 3.39 4.85
N PHE A 160 -32.88 3.56 6.17
CA PHE A 160 -31.68 3.13 6.88
C PHE A 160 -31.48 1.61 6.85
N GLN A 161 -32.57 0.84 7.02
CA GLN A 161 -32.50 -0.61 6.95
C GLN A 161 -32.22 -1.10 5.52
N GLU A 162 -32.85 -0.49 4.52
CA GLU A 162 -32.64 -0.80 3.10
C GLU A 162 -31.17 -0.59 2.72
N ALA A 163 -30.59 0.55 3.06
CA ALA A 163 -29.17 0.83 2.80
C ALA A 163 -28.22 -0.18 3.48
N LEU A 164 -28.57 -0.70 4.66
CA LEU A 164 -27.80 -1.74 5.34
C LEU A 164 -27.94 -3.14 4.71
N GLU A 165 -29.05 -3.40 4.02
CA GLU A 165 -29.24 -4.62 3.25
C GLU A 165 -28.52 -4.54 1.90
N GLU A 166 -28.55 -3.40 1.21
CA GLU A 166 -27.79 -3.19 -0.04
C GLU A 166 -26.27 -3.32 0.13
N LEU A 167 -25.76 -3.06 1.34
CA LEU A 167 -24.33 -3.14 1.65
C LEU A 167 -23.81 -4.57 1.91
N LYS A 168 -24.71 -5.55 2.07
CA LYS A 168 -24.35 -6.97 2.27
C LYS A 168 -23.96 -7.65 0.97
#